data_AF-A0A2S3GNB3-F1
#
_entry.id   AF-A0A2S3GNB3-F1
#
_cell.length_a   1.000
_cell.length_b   1.000
_cell.length_c   1.000
_cell.angle_alpha   90.00
_cell.angle_beta   90.00
_cell.angle_gamma   90.00
#
_symmetry.space_group_name_H-M   'P 1'
#
loop_
_entity.id
_entity.type
_entity.pdbx_description
1 polymer ?
#
loop_
_entity_poly.entity_id
_entity_poly.type
_entity_poly.pdbx_seq_one_letter_code
_entity_poly.pdbx_strand_id
1 'polypeptide(L)'
;MARPHVVVVPYPGSGNINPALQVAKLLHRHGAYVTFVNTEHNHRLLRVTEGAGAVRGREGFCFETIPDGLSKADRGKQDYSTGLAASITATCAAPFRALVARLDGGGEPGVPRVTCVLATMLMSFALDVAREMGVPAVAFWTGSAASLMADMRLRDLRERGYLPLKDESYLTNGYLETTVIDWIPGMPPMSLGSFSSFLRTADPDDFCLHLIEAEANSCAKAGALILNTFDALEADVLAARRAEYPRIYTIGPLGSLLRRGAAAAEDSTDGSSGLSLWKQDAGCLARLDTQEPRSVVYANLGSNTVLSTEQLAEFARGLAASGHDLVRCGGGGGSLAALPPVFAAEAAAGRCRVTAWCPQEEVHLTCEAWGVGVRLDAEVRREQVAERVREVMASEEMRRKAARWKAEAAAAAGPGGSSYENLLAMVRSLSSSSDSSQA
;
A
#
# COMPACT_ATOMS: atom_id res chain seq x y z
N MET A 1 6.46 -29.27 -15.20
CA MET A 1 6.99 -28.46 -14.07
C MET A 1 5.98 -28.52 -12.94
N ALA A 2 6.44 -28.67 -11.70
CA ALA A 2 5.55 -28.59 -10.54
C ALA A 2 4.94 -27.17 -10.46
N ARG A 3 3.66 -27.09 -10.13
CA ARG A 3 2.96 -25.82 -10.01
C ARG A 3 3.45 -25.12 -8.73
N PRO A 4 4.05 -23.91 -8.80
CA PRO A 4 4.52 -23.23 -7.59
C PRO A 4 3.34 -22.84 -6.71
N HIS A 5 3.41 -23.15 -5.42
CA HIS A 5 2.46 -22.69 -4.40
C HIS A 5 3.06 -21.52 -3.63
N VAL A 6 2.41 -20.36 -3.73
CA VAL A 6 2.80 -19.13 -3.03
C VAL A 6 1.79 -18.83 -1.93
N VAL A 7 2.27 -18.74 -0.69
CA VAL A 7 1.48 -18.28 0.46
C VAL A 7 1.69 -16.78 0.63
N VAL A 8 0.65 -15.99 0.38
CA VAL A 8 0.67 -14.52 0.41
C VAL A 8 0.16 -14.03 1.77
N VAL A 9 0.98 -13.27 2.48
CA VAL A 9 0.76 -12.84 3.87
C VAL A 9 0.78 -11.30 3.95
N PRO A 10 -0.36 -10.64 3.72
CA PRO A 10 -0.47 -9.19 3.85
C PRO A 10 -0.66 -8.73 5.29
N TYR A 11 -0.10 -7.57 5.61
CA TYR A 11 -0.47 -6.83 6.80
C TYR A 11 -1.95 -6.45 6.72
N PRO A 12 -2.75 -6.60 7.81
CA PRO A 12 -4.20 -6.48 7.78
C PRO A 12 -4.75 -5.04 7.63
N GLY A 13 -4.05 -4.17 6.90
CA GLY A 13 -4.52 -2.85 6.48
C GLY A 13 -4.79 -2.77 4.98
N SER A 14 -5.75 -1.94 4.56
CA SER A 14 -6.16 -1.82 3.15
C SER A 14 -5.00 -1.50 2.19
N GLY A 15 -4.08 -0.64 2.62
CA GLY A 15 -2.87 -0.28 1.86
C GLY A 15 -1.88 -1.44 1.64
N ASN A 16 -2.05 -2.57 2.34
CA ASN A 16 -1.25 -3.78 2.15
C ASN A 16 -2.05 -4.92 1.52
N ILE A 17 -3.30 -5.13 1.96
CA ILE A 17 -4.18 -6.19 1.42
C ILE A 17 -4.42 -6.00 -0.08
N ASN A 18 -4.79 -4.79 -0.50
CA ASN A 18 -5.16 -4.52 -1.89
C ASN A 18 -4.00 -4.80 -2.85
N PRO A 19 -2.81 -4.18 -2.69
CA PRO A 19 -1.70 -4.48 -3.59
C PRO A 19 -1.22 -5.94 -3.48
N ALA A 20 -1.24 -6.56 -2.29
CA ALA A 20 -0.87 -7.97 -2.16
C ALA A 20 -1.84 -8.89 -2.92
N LEU A 21 -3.14 -8.58 -2.89
CA LEU A 21 -4.13 -9.31 -3.67
C LEU A 21 -3.90 -9.13 -5.17
N GLN A 22 -3.52 -7.92 -5.60
CA GLN A 22 -3.20 -7.67 -7.00
C GLN A 22 -2.00 -8.52 -7.46
N VAL A 23 -0.93 -8.59 -6.66
CA VAL A 23 0.21 -9.48 -6.92
C VAL A 23 -0.23 -10.95 -6.93
N ALA A 24 -1.03 -11.37 -5.95
CA ALA A 24 -1.58 -12.72 -5.87
C ALA A 24 -2.38 -13.11 -7.13
N LYS A 25 -3.24 -12.21 -7.63
CA LYS A 25 -3.99 -12.40 -8.88
C LYS A 25 -3.06 -12.50 -10.09
N LEU A 26 -2.03 -11.65 -10.17
CA LEU A 26 -1.01 -11.72 -11.24
C LEU A 26 -0.25 -13.05 -11.20
N LEU A 27 0.19 -13.52 -10.04
CA LEU A 27 0.86 -14.81 -9.86
C LEU A 27 -0.02 -15.98 -10.31
N HIS A 28 -1.26 -16.00 -9.83
CA HIS A 28 -2.22 -17.05 -10.14
C HIS A 28 -2.52 -17.11 -11.65
N ARG A 29 -2.68 -15.96 -12.30
CA ARG A 29 -2.84 -15.85 -13.76
C ARG A 29 -1.68 -16.46 -14.54
N HIS A 30 -0.45 -16.40 -13.99
CA HIS A 30 0.73 -16.99 -14.61
C HIS A 30 1.03 -18.41 -14.09
N GLY A 31 0.00 -19.11 -13.59
CA GLY A 31 0.06 -20.53 -13.28
C GLY A 31 0.36 -20.87 -11.82
N ALA A 32 0.64 -19.91 -10.95
CA ALA A 32 0.86 -20.22 -9.54
C ALA A 32 -0.43 -20.75 -8.86
N TYR A 33 -0.25 -21.65 -7.90
CA TYR A 33 -1.25 -21.91 -6.87
C TYR A 33 -1.04 -20.86 -5.77
N VAL A 34 -2.11 -20.21 -5.33
CA VAL A 34 -2.02 -19.13 -4.35
C VAL A 34 -2.87 -19.43 -3.13
N THR A 35 -2.27 -19.34 -1.95
CA THR A 35 -2.99 -19.24 -0.69
C THR A 35 -2.87 -17.82 -0.17
N PHE A 36 -3.97 -17.08 -0.11
CA PHE A 36 -4.02 -15.73 0.43
C PHE A 36 -4.44 -15.76 1.90
N VAL A 37 -3.58 -15.30 2.79
CA VAL A 37 -3.80 -15.34 4.24
C VAL A 37 -4.48 -14.05 4.69
N ASN A 38 -5.66 -14.18 5.27
CA ASN A 38 -6.33 -13.08 5.97
C ASN A 38 -6.13 -13.23 7.48
N THR A 39 -6.31 -12.15 8.22
CA THR A 39 -6.63 -12.30 9.64
C THR A 39 -8.06 -12.82 9.78
N GLU A 40 -8.35 -13.58 10.83
CA GLU A 40 -9.73 -14.02 11.11
C GLU A 40 -10.71 -12.84 11.16
N HIS A 41 -10.27 -11.71 11.74
CA HIS A 41 -11.07 -10.49 11.80
C HIS A 41 -11.40 -9.95 10.42
N ASN A 42 -10.39 -9.73 9.56
CA ASN A 42 -10.61 -9.17 8.22
C ASN A 42 -11.38 -10.15 7.33
N HIS A 43 -11.15 -11.45 7.47
CA HIS A 43 -11.91 -12.46 6.75
C HIS A 43 -13.41 -12.40 7.12
N ARG A 44 -13.75 -12.24 8.41
CA ARG A 44 -15.13 -12.05 8.85
C ARG A 44 -15.71 -10.74 8.32
N LEU A 45 -14.95 -9.64 8.36
CA LEU A 45 -15.39 -8.34 7.87
C LEU A 45 -15.69 -8.38 6.36
N LEU A 46 -14.83 -9.00 5.55
CA LEU A 46 -15.04 -9.18 4.12
C LEU A 46 -16.31 -9.99 3.82
N ARG A 47 -16.57 -11.06 4.57
CA ARG A 47 -17.81 -11.85 4.43
C ARG A 47 -19.08 -11.05 4.73
N VAL A 48 -19.01 -10.11 5.67
CA VAL A 48 -20.13 -9.26 6.04
C VAL A 48 -20.35 -8.14 5.02
N THR A 49 -19.26 -7.55 4.51
CA THR A 49 -19.30 -6.37 3.63
C THR A 49 -19.56 -6.73 2.17
N GLU A 50 -18.87 -7.75 1.65
CA GLU A 50 -18.88 -8.17 0.24
C GLU A 50 -19.56 -9.55 0.04
N GLY A 51 -20.05 -10.15 1.12
CA GLY A 51 -20.74 -11.45 1.10
C GLY A 51 -19.79 -12.67 1.16
N ALA A 52 -20.37 -13.86 1.32
CA ALA A 52 -19.60 -15.11 1.45
C ALA A 52 -18.77 -15.46 0.20
N GLY A 53 -19.15 -14.94 -0.98
CA GLY A 53 -18.42 -15.15 -2.23
C GLY A 53 -17.03 -14.50 -2.24
N ALA A 54 -16.83 -13.40 -1.51
CA ALA A 54 -15.59 -12.63 -1.51
C ALA A 54 -14.35 -13.42 -1.06
N VAL A 55 -14.55 -14.45 -0.24
CA VAL A 55 -13.48 -15.28 0.34
C VAL A 55 -13.67 -16.77 0.05
N ARG A 56 -14.54 -17.13 -0.90
CA ARG A 56 -14.83 -18.53 -1.23
C ARG A 56 -13.64 -19.25 -1.87
N GLY A 57 -12.71 -18.50 -2.47
CA GLY A 57 -11.63 -19.05 -3.28
C GLY A 57 -12.14 -19.60 -4.62
N ARG A 58 -11.21 -20.08 -5.43
CA ARG A 58 -11.41 -20.76 -6.72
C ARG A 58 -10.29 -21.77 -6.94
N GLU A 59 -10.38 -22.57 -8.00
CA GLU A 59 -9.34 -23.54 -8.33
C GLU A 59 -7.96 -22.86 -8.43
N GLY A 60 -7.01 -23.31 -7.60
CA GLY A 60 -5.67 -22.73 -7.55
C GLY A 60 -5.53 -21.37 -6.85
N PHE A 61 -6.59 -20.86 -6.22
CA PHE A 61 -6.57 -19.64 -5.41
C PHE A 61 -7.48 -19.80 -4.18
N CYS A 62 -6.90 -20.03 -3.01
CA CYS A 62 -7.66 -20.21 -1.77
C CYS A 62 -7.38 -19.09 -0.76
N PHE A 63 -8.32 -18.93 0.18
CA PHE A 63 -8.18 -18.02 1.32
C PHE A 63 -8.03 -18.83 2.59
N GLU A 64 -7.04 -18.49 3.40
CA GLU A 64 -6.79 -19.06 4.72
C GLU A 64 -6.81 -17.98 5.78
N THR A 65 -6.90 -18.36 7.05
CA THR A 65 -6.95 -17.41 8.16
C THR A 65 -5.96 -17.72 9.26
N ILE A 66 -5.41 -16.66 9.86
CA ILE A 66 -4.69 -16.72 11.13
C ILE A 66 -5.27 -15.70 12.12
N PRO A 67 -5.20 -15.95 13.44
CA PRO A 67 -5.55 -14.93 14.43
C PRO A 67 -4.51 -13.79 14.42
N ASP A 68 -4.95 -12.55 14.65
CA ASP A 68 -4.10 -11.35 14.75
C ASP A 68 -3.72 -11.00 16.21
N GLY A 69 -4.19 -11.80 17.17
CA GLY A 69 -3.91 -11.64 18.60
C GLY A 69 -4.75 -10.57 19.31
N LEU A 70 -5.57 -9.78 18.60
CA LEU A 70 -6.34 -8.70 19.21
C LEU A 70 -7.73 -9.14 19.68
N SER A 71 -8.10 -8.69 20.89
CA SER A 71 -9.47 -8.84 21.41
C SER A 71 -10.45 -7.88 20.73
N LYS A 72 -11.76 -8.03 20.97
CA LYS A 72 -12.76 -7.06 20.49
C LYS A 72 -12.59 -5.68 21.14
N ALA A 73 -12.13 -5.62 22.39
CA ALA A 73 -11.95 -4.36 23.11
C ALA A 73 -10.78 -3.54 22.54
N ASP A 74 -9.73 -4.21 22.09
CA ASP A 74 -8.54 -3.54 21.52
C ASP A 74 -8.85 -2.81 20.20
N ARG A 75 -9.86 -3.25 19.46
CA ARG A 75 -10.22 -2.69 18.14
C ARG A 75 -10.88 -1.31 18.19
N GLY A 76 -11.34 -0.88 19.38
CA GLY A 76 -11.93 0.45 19.58
C GLY A 76 -10.95 1.49 20.14
N LYS A 77 -9.70 1.12 20.41
CA LYS A 77 -8.72 2.02 21.02
C LYS A 77 -8.16 3.02 20.00
N GLN A 78 -7.75 4.19 20.47
CA GLN A 78 -7.16 5.23 19.63
C GLN A 78 -5.82 4.79 19.01
N ASP A 79 -5.06 3.98 19.72
CA ASP A 79 -3.77 3.42 19.31
C ASP A 79 -3.88 2.08 18.58
N TYR A 80 -5.07 1.74 18.06
CA TYR A 80 -5.36 0.46 17.41
C TYR A 80 -4.30 0.03 16.39
N SER A 81 -3.83 0.95 15.53
CA SER A 81 -2.82 0.64 14.50
C SER A 81 -1.50 0.17 15.10
N THR A 82 -1.01 0.84 16.14
CA THR A 82 0.22 0.48 16.85
C THR A 82 0.02 -0.82 17.64
N GLY A 83 -1.10 -0.94 18.36
CA GLY A 83 -1.45 -2.18 19.09
C GLY A 83 -1.58 -3.40 18.18
N LEU A 84 -2.12 -3.22 16.96
CA LEU A 84 -2.22 -4.27 15.96
C LEU A 84 -0.84 -4.72 15.47
N ALA A 85 0.05 -3.78 15.16
CA ALA A 85 1.41 -4.10 14.74
C ALA A 85 2.20 -4.85 15.84
N ALA A 86 2.07 -4.41 17.09
CA ALA A 86 2.67 -5.09 18.25
C ALA A 86 2.12 -6.51 18.43
N SER A 87 0.79 -6.66 18.37
CA SER A 87 0.13 -7.96 18.49
C SER A 87 0.54 -8.93 17.39
N ILE A 88 0.60 -8.47 16.13
CA ILE A 88 1.03 -9.29 15.00
C ILE A 88 2.46 -9.80 15.21
N THR A 89 3.37 -8.89 15.54
CA THR A 89 4.79 -9.19 15.78
C THR A 89 4.95 -10.24 16.88
N ALA A 90 4.16 -10.13 17.96
CA ALA A 90 4.27 -11.03 19.10
C ALA A 90 3.58 -12.39 18.90
N THR A 91 2.50 -12.45 18.13
CA THR A 91 1.56 -13.59 18.20
C THR A 91 1.39 -14.38 16.90
N CYS A 92 1.66 -13.79 15.72
CA CYS A 92 1.29 -14.42 14.45
C CYS A 92 2.26 -15.53 13.98
N ALA A 93 3.48 -15.59 14.50
CA ALA A 93 4.48 -16.56 14.05
C ALA A 93 4.06 -18.02 14.28
N ALA A 94 3.56 -18.36 15.48
CA ALA A 94 3.11 -19.70 15.81
C ALA A 94 1.92 -20.20 14.95
N PRO A 95 0.79 -19.48 14.84
CA PRO A 95 -0.32 -19.91 14.00
C PRO A 95 0.05 -19.93 12.52
N PHE A 96 0.90 -19.02 12.04
CA PHE A 96 1.37 -19.05 10.66
C PHE A 96 2.24 -20.27 10.36
N ARG A 97 3.15 -20.65 11.28
CA ARG A 97 3.95 -21.88 11.16
C ARG A 97 3.07 -23.12 11.07
N ALA A 98 2.03 -23.19 11.90
CA ALA A 98 1.05 -24.28 11.84
C ALA A 98 0.28 -24.31 10.50
N LEU A 99 -0.08 -23.14 9.97
CA LEU A 99 -0.72 -23.03 8.66
C LEU A 99 0.18 -23.55 7.54
N VAL A 100 1.44 -23.09 7.46
CA VAL A 100 2.39 -23.53 6.43
C VAL A 100 2.65 -25.03 6.53
N ALA A 101 2.82 -25.57 7.74
CA ALA A 101 3.03 -27.00 7.94
C ALA A 101 1.83 -27.84 7.49
N ARG A 102 0.59 -27.36 7.72
CA ARG A 102 -0.63 -28.01 7.24
C ARG A 102 -0.71 -28.00 5.71
N LEU A 103 -0.41 -26.87 5.09
CA LEU A 103 -0.43 -26.73 3.63
C LEU A 103 0.65 -27.58 2.95
N ASP A 104 1.83 -27.70 3.57
CA ASP A 104 2.94 -28.49 3.03
C ASP A 104 2.79 -30.00 3.27
N GLY A 105 2.04 -30.39 4.32
CA GLY A 105 1.81 -31.77 4.73
C GLY A 105 1.05 -32.66 3.73
N GLY A 106 0.61 -32.11 2.59
CA GLY A 106 0.04 -32.88 1.47
C GLY A 106 -1.31 -33.54 1.74
N GLY A 107 -2.07 -33.04 2.71
CA GLY A 107 -3.34 -33.63 3.16
C GLY A 107 -4.53 -33.38 2.24
N GLU A 108 -4.47 -32.37 1.36
CA GLU A 108 -5.58 -32.00 0.49
C GLU A 108 -5.30 -32.35 -0.99
N PRO A 109 -6.13 -33.21 -1.60
CA PRO A 109 -6.02 -33.54 -3.02
C PRO A 109 -6.07 -32.28 -3.89
N GLY A 110 -5.07 -32.09 -4.75
CA GLY A 110 -5.00 -30.97 -5.69
C GLY A 110 -4.30 -29.71 -5.17
N VAL A 111 -3.84 -29.69 -3.92
CA VAL A 111 -3.04 -28.58 -3.36
C VAL A 111 -1.54 -28.93 -3.46
N PRO A 112 -0.72 -28.18 -4.22
CA PRO A 112 0.72 -28.39 -4.28
C PRO A 112 1.40 -28.04 -2.95
N ARG A 113 2.59 -28.59 -2.72
CA ARG A 113 3.45 -28.21 -1.58
C ARG A 113 3.84 -26.75 -1.61
N VAL A 114 4.06 -26.17 -0.44
CA VAL A 114 4.42 -24.74 -0.33
C VAL A 114 5.82 -24.53 -0.87
N THR A 115 5.95 -23.68 -1.89
CA THR A 115 7.24 -23.39 -2.55
C THR A 115 7.77 -22.00 -2.24
N CYS A 116 6.92 -21.08 -1.78
CA CYS A 116 7.31 -19.72 -1.47
C CYS A 116 6.34 -19.07 -0.49
N VAL A 117 6.87 -18.24 0.41
CA VAL A 117 6.10 -17.26 1.19
C VAL A 117 6.34 -15.86 0.62
N LEU A 118 5.27 -15.10 0.41
CA LEU A 118 5.33 -13.68 0.03
C LEU A 118 4.72 -12.87 1.17
N ALA A 119 5.53 -12.08 1.86
CA ALA A 119 5.08 -11.26 2.99
C ALA A 119 5.15 -9.77 2.65
N THR A 120 4.12 -8.99 2.99
CA THR A 120 4.20 -7.53 2.85
C THR A 120 5.05 -6.91 3.97
N MET A 121 5.35 -5.60 3.88
CA MET A 121 5.88 -4.86 5.03
C MET A 121 4.98 -5.04 6.27
N LEU A 122 5.58 -4.98 7.47
CA LEU A 122 4.97 -5.24 8.78
C LEU A 122 4.59 -6.71 9.03
N MET A 123 5.02 -7.63 8.16
CA MET A 123 4.81 -9.08 8.29
C MET A 123 6.13 -9.86 8.29
N SER A 124 7.23 -9.24 8.74
CA SER A 124 8.57 -9.87 8.74
C SER A 124 8.62 -11.21 9.47
N PHE A 125 7.75 -11.46 10.46
CA PHE A 125 7.64 -12.76 11.13
C PHE A 125 7.41 -13.91 10.14
N ALA A 126 6.69 -13.66 9.03
CA ALA A 126 6.42 -14.69 8.03
C ALA A 126 7.67 -15.04 7.21
N LEU A 127 8.59 -14.08 7.04
CA LEU A 127 9.90 -14.33 6.44
C LEU A 127 10.76 -15.20 7.36
N ASP A 128 10.74 -14.92 8.67
CA ASP A 128 11.47 -15.72 9.66
C ASP A 128 10.92 -17.15 9.76
N VAL A 129 9.59 -17.32 9.82
CA VAL A 129 8.95 -18.65 9.80
C VAL A 129 9.29 -19.40 8.51
N ALA A 130 9.22 -18.75 7.35
CA ALA A 130 9.58 -19.39 6.08
C ALA A 130 11.03 -19.90 6.09
N ARG A 131 11.97 -19.07 6.57
CA ARG A 131 13.39 -19.42 6.72
C ARG A 131 13.60 -20.62 7.65
N GLU A 132 12.95 -20.64 8.81
CA GLU A 132 13.02 -21.78 9.74
C GLU A 132 12.50 -23.08 9.12
N MET A 133 11.49 -22.98 8.25
CA MET A 133 10.89 -24.11 7.55
C MET A 133 11.63 -24.48 6.26
N GLY A 134 12.71 -23.79 5.91
CA GLY A 134 13.45 -24.01 4.66
C GLY A 134 12.67 -23.62 3.40
N VAL A 135 11.64 -22.80 3.53
CA VAL A 135 10.80 -22.32 2.43
C VAL A 135 11.36 -20.97 1.94
N PRO A 136 11.61 -20.80 0.63
CA PRO A 136 11.98 -19.51 0.05
C PRO A 136 10.97 -18.40 0.39
N ALA A 137 11.47 -17.19 0.61
CA ALA A 137 10.63 -16.05 0.97
C ALA A 137 10.91 -14.83 0.10
N VAL A 138 9.86 -14.07 -0.23
CA VAL A 138 9.90 -12.82 -0.98
C VAL A 138 9.26 -11.73 -0.13
N ALA A 139 9.95 -10.61 0.04
CA ALA A 139 9.40 -9.43 0.68
C ALA A 139 8.67 -8.57 -0.36
N PHE A 140 7.49 -8.05 0.00
CA PHE A 140 6.77 -7.07 -0.80
C PHE A 140 6.64 -5.77 -0.04
N TRP A 141 7.44 -4.78 -0.44
CA TRP A 141 7.35 -3.45 0.14
C TRP A 141 6.26 -2.64 -0.58
N THR A 142 5.25 -2.24 0.18
CA THR A 142 4.05 -1.56 -0.33
C THR A 142 4.21 -0.04 -0.38
N GLY A 143 5.26 0.51 0.23
CA GLY A 143 5.70 1.88 0.05
C GLY A 143 6.49 2.11 -1.24
N SER A 144 6.93 3.35 -1.45
CA SER A 144 7.84 3.72 -2.56
C SER A 144 9.24 3.12 -2.39
N ALA A 145 10.01 3.00 -3.47
CA ALA A 145 11.42 2.64 -3.38
C ALA A 145 12.21 3.68 -2.58
N ALA A 146 11.84 4.96 -2.72
CA ALA A 146 12.38 6.07 -1.94
C ALA A 146 12.16 5.93 -0.42
N SER A 147 10.96 5.54 0.00
CA SER A 147 10.66 5.36 1.43
C SER A 147 11.39 4.15 2.01
N LEU A 148 11.48 3.03 1.27
CA LEU A 148 12.33 1.91 1.68
C LEU A 148 13.80 2.36 1.80
N MET A 149 14.28 3.18 0.87
CA MET A 149 15.65 3.68 0.89
C MET A 149 15.93 4.47 2.15
N ALA A 150 15.01 5.35 2.54
CA ALA A 150 15.07 6.12 3.76
C ALA A 150 15.04 5.24 5.02
N ASP A 151 14.11 4.28 5.09
CA ASP A 151 13.95 3.40 6.26
C ASP A 151 15.14 2.43 6.44
N MET A 152 15.82 2.06 5.35
CA MET A 152 17.07 1.29 5.42
C MET A 152 18.31 2.13 5.78
N ARG A 153 18.15 3.44 6.06
CA ARG A 153 19.21 4.36 6.51
C ARG A 153 18.98 4.88 7.93
N LEU A 154 18.05 4.28 8.67
CA LEU A 154 17.77 4.67 10.06
C LEU A 154 18.97 4.50 10.98
N ARG A 155 19.78 3.45 10.75
CA ARG A 155 21.04 3.27 11.46
C ARG A 155 22.02 4.42 11.19
N ASP A 156 22.22 4.79 9.92
CA ASP A 156 23.09 5.92 9.55
C ASP A 156 22.57 7.25 10.11
N LEU A 157 21.25 7.46 10.10
CA LEU A 157 20.61 8.63 10.70
C LEU A 157 20.89 8.72 12.21
N ARG A 158 20.84 7.58 12.91
CA ARG A 158 21.17 7.48 14.35
C ARG A 158 22.65 7.72 14.61
N GLU A 159 23.54 7.10 13.84
CA GLU A 159 25.00 7.27 13.99
C GLU A 159 25.44 8.72 13.72
N ARG A 160 24.72 9.45 12.87
CA ARG A 160 24.92 10.88 12.59
C ARG A 160 24.21 11.81 13.58
N GLY A 161 23.47 11.26 14.55
CA GLY A 161 22.82 12.03 15.61
C GLY A 161 21.52 12.73 15.20
N TYR A 162 20.86 12.30 14.12
CA TYR A 162 19.54 12.81 13.74
C TYR A 162 18.40 12.15 14.52
N LEU A 163 18.59 10.89 14.95
CA LEU A 163 17.58 10.07 15.62
C LEU A 163 18.13 9.40 16.90
N PRO A 164 17.29 9.21 17.93
CA PRO A 164 15.99 9.88 18.10
C PRO A 164 16.18 11.40 18.18
N LEU A 165 15.08 12.16 18.11
CA LEU A 165 15.13 13.59 18.35
C LEU A 165 15.62 13.87 19.77
N LYS A 166 16.29 15.00 19.99
CA LYS A 166 16.82 15.31 21.33
C LYS A 166 15.72 15.51 22.37
N ASP A 167 14.63 16.16 21.96
CA ASP A 167 13.45 16.42 22.77
C ASP A 167 12.27 16.84 21.86
N GLU A 168 11.07 16.98 22.44
CA GLU A 168 9.85 17.32 21.71
C GLU A 168 9.88 18.71 21.05
N SER A 169 10.77 19.63 21.46
CA SER A 169 10.85 20.95 20.82
C SER A 169 11.23 20.83 19.34
N TYR A 170 11.93 19.76 18.95
CA TYR A 170 12.34 19.48 17.57
C TYR A 170 11.15 19.23 16.63
N LEU A 171 9.96 18.93 17.19
CA LEU A 171 8.73 18.76 16.42
C LEU A 171 8.11 20.09 15.96
N THR A 172 8.47 21.21 16.59
CA THR A 172 7.81 22.51 16.36
C THR A 172 8.78 23.66 16.12
N ASN A 173 10.06 23.50 16.43
CA ASN A 173 11.08 24.55 16.29
C ASN A 173 11.65 24.71 14.86
N GLY A 174 11.09 24.00 13.87
CA GLY A 174 11.53 24.03 12.48
C GLY A 174 12.73 23.12 12.16
N TYR A 175 13.23 22.35 13.11
CA TYR A 175 14.38 21.45 12.89
C TYR A 175 14.10 20.42 11.80
N LEU A 176 12.90 19.83 11.77
CA LEU A 176 12.52 18.83 10.77
C LEU A 176 12.53 19.42 9.35
N GLU A 177 12.07 20.67 9.19
CA GLU A 177 11.97 21.35 7.90
C GLU A 177 13.31 21.86 7.40
N THR A 178 14.17 22.31 8.31
CA THR A 178 15.46 22.95 7.99
C THR A 178 16.63 21.96 7.90
N THR A 179 16.53 20.79 8.55
CA THR A 179 17.57 19.76 8.49
C THR A 179 17.49 19.01 7.16
N VAL A 180 18.44 19.27 6.27
CA VAL A 180 18.53 18.63 4.95
C VAL A 180 19.36 17.34 5.02
N ILE A 181 18.82 16.27 4.47
CA ILE A 181 19.48 14.99 4.26
C ILE A 181 19.81 14.87 2.77
N ASP A 182 21.09 14.96 2.43
CA ASP A 182 21.62 15.00 1.05
C ASP A 182 22.61 13.86 0.73
N TRP A 183 22.84 12.97 1.69
CA TRP A 183 23.87 11.92 1.61
C TRP A 183 23.31 10.53 1.32
N ILE A 184 21.98 10.36 1.20
CA ILE A 184 21.37 9.06 0.88
C ILE A 184 21.49 8.79 -0.63
N PRO A 185 22.14 7.69 -1.05
CA PRO A 185 22.32 7.39 -2.47
C PRO A 185 21.02 7.30 -3.27
N GLY A 186 20.98 7.90 -4.46
CA GLY A 186 19.82 7.85 -5.35
C GLY A 186 18.58 8.62 -4.86
N MET A 187 18.68 9.31 -3.73
CA MET A 187 17.63 10.19 -3.20
C MET A 187 17.98 11.65 -3.45
N PRO A 188 17.02 12.51 -3.84
CA PRO A 188 17.26 13.94 -3.89
C PRO A 188 17.44 14.50 -2.46
N PRO A 189 18.16 15.62 -2.29
CA PRO A 189 18.21 16.32 -1.02
C PRO A 189 16.80 16.62 -0.51
N MET A 190 16.49 16.20 0.71
CA MET A 190 15.16 16.34 1.30
C MET A 190 15.24 16.67 2.78
N SER A 191 14.24 17.38 3.30
CA SER A 191 14.17 17.68 4.73
C SER A 191 13.93 16.42 5.56
N LEU A 192 14.46 16.36 6.78
CA LEU A 192 14.20 15.28 7.74
C LEU A 192 12.69 15.11 7.98
N GLY A 193 11.92 16.21 7.96
CA GLY A 193 10.47 16.19 8.08
C GLY A 193 9.74 15.48 6.94
N SER A 194 10.40 15.26 5.81
CA SER A 194 9.88 14.51 4.66
C SER A 194 10.03 13.00 4.81
N PHE A 195 10.72 12.53 5.86
CA PHE A 195 10.79 11.12 6.22
C PHE A 195 9.53 10.68 6.98
N SER A 196 9.41 9.37 7.23
CA SER A 196 8.29 8.78 7.97
C SER A 196 8.04 9.49 9.31
N SER A 197 6.76 9.68 9.64
CA SER A 197 6.38 10.26 10.93
C SER A 197 6.78 9.40 12.12
N PHE A 198 7.06 8.10 11.93
CA PHE A 198 7.59 7.23 12.98
C PHE A 198 8.99 7.63 13.46
N LEU A 199 9.70 8.49 12.72
CA LEU A 199 10.99 9.03 13.13
C LEU A 199 10.86 10.25 14.05
N ARG A 200 9.64 10.79 14.21
CA ARG A 200 9.37 12.01 14.96
C ARG A 200 9.16 11.70 16.44
N THR A 201 10.16 11.09 17.05
CA THR A 201 10.15 10.68 18.45
C THR A 201 11.45 11.05 19.15
N ALA A 202 11.36 11.44 20.41
CA ALA A 202 12.51 11.63 21.30
C ALA A 202 12.82 10.38 22.14
N ASP A 203 11.94 9.37 22.09
CA ASP A 203 12.12 8.11 22.80
C ASP A 203 13.05 7.19 22.00
N PRO A 204 14.25 6.84 22.52
CA PRO A 204 15.14 5.90 21.85
C PRO A 204 14.56 4.49 21.74
N ASP A 205 13.61 4.13 22.61
CA ASP A 205 12.97 2.81 22.69
C ASP A 205 11.58 2.80 22.02
N ASP A 206 11.27 3.83 21.22
CA ASP A 206 9.99 3.95 20.53
C ASP A 206 9.70 2.73 19.65
N PHE A 207 8.55 2.09 19.92
CA PHE A 207 8.16 0.86 19.23
C PHE A 207 8.04 1.04 17.72
N CYS A 208 7.49 2.17 17.24
CA CYS A 208 7.28 2.39 15.81
C CYS A 208 8.60 2.63 15.09
N LEU A 209 9.53 3.35 15.71
CA LEU A 209 10.90 3.55 15.20
C LEU A 209 11.62 2.20 15.04
N HIS A 210 11.60 1.36 16.08
CA HIS A 210 12.23 0.04 16.02
C HIS A 210 11.54 -0.90 15.04
N LEU A 211 10.21 -0.87 14.98
CA LEU A 211 9.44 -1.68 14.05
C LEU A 211 9.82 -1.37 12.60
N ILE A 212 9.82 -0.09 12.20
CA ILE A 212 10.12 0.26 10.81
C ILE A 212 11.59 -0.04 10.45
N GLU A 213 12.53 0.15 11.38
CA GLU A 213 13.93 -0.26 11.20
C GLU A 213 14.04 -1.78 11.00
N ALA A 214 13.35 -2.57 11.83
CA ALA A 214 13.36 -4.02 11.72
C ALA A 214 12.73 -4.52 10.41
N GLU A 215 11.63 -3.92 9.98
CA GLU A 215 10.90 -4.30 8.78
C GLU A 215 11.66 -3.95 7.49
N ALA A 216 12.24 -2.75 7.43
CA ALA A 216 13.08 -2.34 6.30
C ALA A 216 14.32 -3.24 6.17
N ASN A 217 14.99 -3.53 7.29
CA ASN A 217 16.15 -4.43 7.29
C ASN A 217 15.77 -5.90 7.01
N SER A 218 14.55 -6.31 7.34
CA SER A 218 14.09 -7.68 7.04
C SER A 218 13.88 -7.91 5.55
N CYS A 219 13.69 -6.86 4.74
CA CYS A 219 13.69 -6.97 3.27
C CYS A 219 15.03 -7.52 2.74
N ALA A 220 16.15 -7.19 3.39
CA ALA A 220 17.48 -7.71 3.02
C ALA A 220 17.65 -9.21 3.33
N LYS A 221 16.82 -9.77 4.23
CA LYS A 221 16.82 -11.20 4.58
C LYS A 221 15.99 -12.04 3.61
N ALA A 222 15.11 -11.42 2.82
CA ALA A 222 14.31 -12.13 1.82
C ALA A 222 15.19 -12.61 0.65
N GLY A 223 14.72 -13.62 -0.07
CA GLY A 223 15.38 -14.11 -1.29
C GLY A 223 15.18 -13.21 -2.50
N ALA A 224 14.13 -12.38 -2.49
CA ALA A 224 13.89 -11.29 -3.43
C ALA A 224 13.00 -10.21 -2.81
N LEU A 225 13.00 -9.02 -3.43
CA LEU A 225 12.17 -7.88 -3.06
C LEU A 225 11.25 -7.50 -4.22
N ILE A 226 9.96 -7.31 -3.94
CA ILE A 226 8.98 -6.74 -4.88
C ILE A 226 8.73 -5.28 -4.48
N LEU A 227 8.69 -4.40 -5.48
CA LEU A 227 8.29 -3.01 -5.36
C LEU A 227 7.15 -2.70 -6.34
N ASN A 228 6.07 -2.09 -5.87
CA ASN A 228 4.98 -1.61 -6.73
C ASN A 228 5.34 -0.25 -7.37
N THR A 229 6.35 -0.28 -8.22
CA THR A 229 6.87 0.87 -8.97
C THR A 229 7.35 0.41 -10.35
N PHE A 230 7.82 1.35 -11.18
CA PHE A 230 8.46 1.04 -12.46
C PHE A 230 9.75 1.84 -12.61
N ASP A 231 10.68 1.29 -13.38
CA ASP A 231 12.07 1.77 -13.44
C ASP A 231 12.21 3.26 -13.74
N ALA A 232 11.42 3.79 -14.69
CA ALA A 232 11.50 5.20 -15.06
C ALA A 232 11.01 6.18 -13.97
N LEU A 233 10.14 5.73 -13.04
CA LEU A 233 9.57 6.58 -11.99
C LEU A 233 10.57 6.87 -10.86
N GLU A 234 11.39 5.88 -10.53
CA GLU A 234 12.28 5.88 -9.36
C GLU A 234 13.69 5.44 -9.76
N ALA A 235 14.15 5.83 -10.96
CA ALA A 235 15.36 5.31 -11.61
C ALA A 235 16.61 5.40 -10.72
N ASP A 236 16.86 6.56 -10.12
CA ASP A 236 18.08 6.82 -9.35
C ASP A 236 18.13 5.98 -8.06
N VAL A 237 17.03 5.95 -7.30
CA VAL A 237 16.95 5.15 -6.07
C VAL A 237 16.96 3.65 -6.38
N LEU A 238 16.34 3.21 -7.48
CA LEU A 238 16.38 1.82 -7.91
C LEU A 238 17.78 1.41 -8.36
N ALA A 239 18.51 2.29 -9.05
CA ALA A 239 19.90 2.04 -9.44
C ALA A 239 20.80 1.90 -8.20
N ALA A 240 20.67 2.81 -7.23
CA ALA A 240 21.39 2.71 -5.95
C ALA A 240 21.03 1.42 -5.18
N ARG A 241 19.74 1.06 -5.14
CA ARG A 241 19.27 -0.15 -4.46
C ARG A 241 19.77 -1.43 -5.12
N ARG A 242 19.76 -1.52 -6.44
CA ARG A 242 20.25 -2.69 -7.20
C ARG A 242 21.75 -2.93 -7.01
N ALA A 243 22.52 -1.90 -6.70
CA ALA A 243 23.93 -2.04 -6.34
C ALA A 243 24.14 -2.73 -4.97
N GLU A 244 23.20 -2.57 -4.03
CA GLU A 244 23.25 -3.21 -2.70
C GLU A 244 22.55 -4.56 -2.67
N TYR A 245 21.43 -4.68 -3.38
CA TYR A 245 20.58 -5.85 -3.38
C TYR A 245 20.06 -6.11 -4.81
N PRO A 246 20.64 -7.07 -5.56
CA PRO A 246 20.37 -7.19 -6.99
C PRO A 246 19.02 -7.84 -7.33
N ARG A 247 18.39 -8.60 -6.41
CA ARG A 247 17.15 -9.35 -6.66
C ARG A 247 15.89 -8.52 -6.37
N ILE A 248 15.76 -7.40 -7.06
CA ILE A 248 14.61 -6.49 -6.96
C ILE A 248 13.74 -6.61 -8.22
N TYR A 249 12.46 -6.89 -8.02
CA TYR A 249 11.44 -6.88 -9.06
C TYR A 249 10.56 -5.64 -8.91
N THR A 250 10.65 -4.71 -9.86
CA THR A 250 9.72 -3.58 -9.98
C THR A 250 8.51 -4.06 -10.77
N ILE A 251 7.39 -4.30 -10.08
CA ILE A 251 6.16 -4.87 -10.63
C ILE A 251 5.03 -3.86 -10.40
N GLY A 252 5.14 -2.71 -11.05
CA GLY A 252 4.17 -1.64 -10.94
C GLY A 252 3.93 -0.90 -12.26
N PRO A 253 2.83 -0.14 -12.37
CA PRO A 253 1.72 -0.12 -11.43
C PRO A 253 0.86 -1.39 -11.57
N LEU A 254 0.60 -2.07 -10.45
CA LEU A 254 -0.11 -3.36 -10.41
C LEU A 254 -1.49 -3.33 -11.09
N GLY A 255 -2.28 -2.26 -10.90
CA GLY A 255 -3.58 -2.11 -11.55
C GLY A 255 -3.51 -2.07 -13.08
N SER A 256 -2.44 -1.49 -13.65
CA SER A 256 -2.23 -1.48 -15.11
C SER A 256 -1.88 -2.86 -15.65
N LEU A 257 -1.05 -3.63 -14.92
CA LEU A 257 -0.73 -5.02 -15.27
C LEU A 257 -1.98 -5.92 -15.25
N LEU A 258 -2.84 -5.76 -14.24
CA LEU A 258 -4.08 -6.53 -14.12
C LEU A 258 -5.09 -6.23 -15.23
N ARG A 259 -5.38 -4.95 -15.51
CA ARG A 259 -6.36 -4.54 -16.53
C ARG A 259 -5.99 -5.03 -17.93
N ARG A 260 -4.70 -4.92 -18.30
CA ARG A 260 -4.22 -5.41 -19.61
C ARG A 260 -4.32 -6.92 -19.72
N GLY A 261 -4.13 -7.61 -18.61
CA GLY A 261 -4.41 -9.02 -18.54
C GLY A 261 -5.88 -9.34 -18.82
N ALA A 262 -6.82 -8.67 -18.15
CA ALA A 262 -8.26 -8.93 -18.32
C ALA A 262 -8.72 -8.74 -19.78
N ALA A 263 -8.20 -7.72 -20.48
CA ALA A 263 -8.50 -7.49 -21.89
C ALA A 263 -8.00 -8.57 -22.86
N ALA A 264 -7.03 -9.41 -22.45
CA ALA A 264 -6.50 -10.52 -23.25
C ALA A 264 -7.15 -11.88 -22.95
N ALA A 265 -8.04 -11.95 -21.96
CA ALA A 265 -8.76 -13.16 -21.60
C ALA A 265 -10.27 -12.90 -21.78
N GLU A 266 -10.81 -13.21 -22.96
CA GLU A 266 -12.20 -12.95 -23.36
C GLU A 266 -13.27 -13.69 -22.51
N ASP A 267 -12.90 -14.42 -21.46
CA ASP A 267 -13.79 -15.34 -20.72
C ASP A 267 -13.82 -15.18 -19.19
N SER A 268 -13.29 -14.10 -18.61
CA SER A 268 -13.31 -13.98 -17.14
C SER A 268 -14.64 -13.44 -16.59
N THR A 269 -15.48 -14.31 -16.06
CA THR A 269 -16.59 -14.02 -15.13
C THR A 269 -16.12 -13.50 -13.77
N ASP A 270 -14.92 -12.89 -13.68
CA ASP A 270 -14.34 -12.41 -12.42
C ASP A 270 -14.95 -11.04 -12.05
N GLY A 271 -16.19 -11.07 -11.58
CA GLY A 271 -16.89 -9.90 -11.03
C GLY A 271 -16.31 -9.39 -9.70
N SER A 272 -15.15 -9.90 -9.23
CA SER A 272 -14.49 -9.44 -8.01
C SER A 272 -13.42 -8.38 -8.32
N SER A 273 -13.86 -7.15 -8.61
CA SER A 273 -12.98 -5.98 -8.73
C SER A 273 -12.44 -5.55 -7.36
N GLY A 274 -11.45 -6.28 -6.85
CA GLY A 274 -10.74 -6.00 -5.60
C GLY A 274 -11.41 -6.56 -4.35
N LEU A 275 -10.62 -6.82 -3.29
CA LEU A 275 -11.16 -7.01 -1.94
C LEU A 275 -11.19 -5.64 -1.28
N SER A 276 -12.38 -5.15 -0.94
CA SER A 276 -12.52 -3.93 -0.18
C SER A 276 -12.91 -4.27 1.25
N LEU A 277 -12.16 -3.79 2.24
CA LEU A 277 -12.60 -3.86 3.64
C LEU A 277 -13.84 -2.99 3.91
N TRP A 278 -14.17 -2.11 2.96
CA TRP A 278 -15.22 -1.09 3.07
C TRP A 278 -16.18 -1.21 1.89
N LYS A 279 -17.48 -1.09 2.16
CA LYS A 279 -18.50 -1.11 1.09
C LYS A 279 -18.24 0.01 0.09
N GLN A 280 -18.03 -0.35 -1.18
CA GLN A 280 -17.80 0.61 -2.26
C GLN A 280 -19.12 1.21 -2.76
N ASP A 281 -19.12 2.53 -3.02
CA ASP A 281 -20.23 3.21 -3.68
C ASP A 281 -19.93 3.43 -5.17
N ALA A 282 -20.34 2.48 -6.02
CA ALA A 282 -20.20 2.60 -7.48
C ALA A 282 -20.98 3.79 -8.08
N GLY A 283 -21.95 4.35 -7.35
CA GLY A 283 -22.70 5.53 -7.78
C GLY A 283 -21.85 6.79 -7.91
N CYS A 284 -20.61 6.81 -7.38
CA CYS A 284 -19.67 7.91 -7.63
C CYS A 284 -19.17 7.94 -9.07
N LEU A 285 -18.95 6.78 -9.70
CA LEU A 285 -18.43 6.67 -11.06
C LEU A 285 -19.46 7.18 -12.08
N ALA A 286 -20.72 6.77 -11.93
CA ALA A 286 -21.81 7.23 -12.80
C ALA A 286 -21.98 8.76 -12.79
N ARG A 287 -21.66 9.43 -11.67
CA ARG A 287 -21.64 10.90 -11.64
C ARG A 287 -20.44 11.44 -12.40
N LEU A 288 -19.24 10.89 -12.20
CA LEU A 288 -18.03 11.32 -12.91
C LEU A 288 -18.21 11.24 -14.43
N ASP A 289 -18.92 10.22 -14.92
CA ASP A 289 -19.23 10.05 -16.35
C ASP A 289 -20.06 11.20 -16.94
N THR A 290 -20.80 11.94 -16.11
CA THR A 290 -21.60 13.10 -16.53
C THR A 290 -20.86 14.44 -16.44
N GLN A 291 -19.63 14.45 -15.93
CA GLN A 291 -18.85 15.67 -15.71
C GLN A 291 -17.87 15.92 -16.85
N GLU A 292 -17.54 17.20 -17.06
CA GLU A 292 -16.52 17.57 -18.04
C GLU A 292 -15.16 16.94 -17.68
N PRO A 293 -14.37 16.46 -18.66
CA PRO A 293 -13.07 15.86 -18.38
C PRO A 293 -12.16 16.82 -17.61
N ARG A 294 -11.56 16.33 -16.50
CA ARG A 294 -10.61 17.08 -15.66
C ARG A 294 -11.24 18.27 -14.92
N SER A 295 -12.55 18.23 -14.66
CA SER A 295 -13.28 19.29 -13.93
C SER A 295 -13.51 18.99 -12.45
N VAL A 296 -13.43 17.72 -12.04
CA VAL A 296 -13.81 17.24 -10.71
C VAL A 296 -12.58 17.10 -9.81
N VAL A 297 -12.73 17.53 -8.56
CA VAL A 297 -11.74 17.33 -7.50
C VAL A 297 -12.13 16.11 -6.68
N TYR A 298 -11.23 15.14 -6.66
CA TYR A 298 -11.34 13.98 -5.78
C TYR A 298 -10.54 14.21 -4.50
N ALA A 299 -11.16 14.03 -3.35
CA ALA A 299 -10.52 14.18 -2.05
C ALA A 299 -10.66 12.91 -1.19
N ASN A 300 -9.52 12.40 -0.74
CA ASN A 300 -9.43 11.21 0.11
C ASN A 300 -8.18 11.29 1.00
N LEU A 301 -8.31 10.84 2.25
CA LEU A 301 -7.25 10.86 3.27
C LEU A 301 -6.76 9.44 3.63
N GLY A 302 -7.16 8.43 2.84
CA GLY A 302 -6.79 7.04 3.09
C GLY A 302 -7.53 6.41 4.28
N SER A 303 -7.01 5.29 4.78
CA SER A 303 -7.64 4.54 5.88
C SER A 303 -7.04 4.79 7.25
N ASN A 304 -5.88 5.45 7.34
CA ASN A 304 -5.10 5.56 8.59
C ASN A 304 -4.93 7.00 9.08
N THR A 305 -5.14 8.01 8.23
CA THR A 305 -4.97 9.41 8.63
C THR A 305 -6.12 9.85 9.54
N VAL A 306 -5.76 10.43 10.68
CA VAL A 306 -6.70 11.05 11.63
C VAL A 306 -6.52 12.56 11.56
N LEU A 307 -7.57 13.29 11.20
CA LEU A 307 -7.63 14.74 11.33
C LEU A 307 -8.54 15.10 12.50
N SER A 308 -8.23 16.21 13.19
CA SER A 308 -9.18 16.77 14.16
C SER A 308 -10.48 17.19 13.46
N THR A 309 -11.58 17.29 14.21
CA THR A 309 -12.86 17.77 13.69
C THR A 309 -12.73 19.17 13.07
N GLU A 310 -11.93 20.03 13.68
CA GLU A 310 -11.65 21.39 13.22
C GLU A 310 -10.86 21.39 11.91
N GLN A 311 -9.77 20.62 11.83
CA GLN A 311 -8.97 20.48 10.61
C GLN A 311 -9.79 19.89 9.47
N LEU A 312 -10.63 18.90 9.76
CA LEU A 312 -11.53 18.30 8.79
C LEU A 312 -12.53 19.33 8.25
N ALA A 313 -13.03 20.20 9.11
CA ALA A 313 -13.96 21.25 8.75
C ALA A 313 -13.28 22.39 7.97
N GLU A 314 -12.04 22.77 8.30
CA GLU A 314 -11.25 23.71 7.50
C GLU A 314 -10.97 23.16 6.11
N PHE A 315 -10.51 21.91 6.02
CA PHE A 315 -10.27 21.24 4.76
C PHE A 315 -11.54 21.21 3.90
N ALA A 316 -12.68 20.88 4.51
CA ALA A 316 -13.98 20.88 3.85
C ALA A 316 -14.38 22.26 3.31
N ARG A 317 -14.21 23.30 4.12
CA ARG A 317 -14.49 24.68 3.73
C ARG A 317 -13.59 25.13 2.58
N GLY A 318 -12.32 24.72 2.60
CA GLY A 318 -11.38 25.05 1.53
C GLY A 318 -11.72 24.37 0.21
N LEU A 319 -12.08 23.08 0.25
CA LEU A 319 -12.59 22.37 -0.92
C LEU A 319 -13.83 23.07 -1.49
N ALA A 320 -14.81 23.40 -0.66
CA ALA A 320 -16.02 24.11 -1.08
C ALA A 320 -15.70 25.48 -1.70
N ALA A 321 -14.80 26.24 -1.07
CA ALA A 321 -14.39 27.55 -1.55
C ALA A 321 -13.60 27.50 -2.87
N SER A 322 -13.05 26.35 -3.27
CA SER A 322 -12.33 26.20 -4.53
C SER A 322 -13.21 26.46 -5.75
N GLY A 323 -14.52 26.21 -5.65
CA GLY A 323 -15.50 26.39 -6.73
C GLY A 323 -15.58 25.22 -7.71
N HIS A 324 -14.88 24.10 -7.45
CA HIS A 324 -14.93 22.89 -8.27
C HIS A 324 -15.93 21.87 -7.72
N ASP A 325 -16.45 21.02 -8.60
CA ASP A 325 -17.26 19.86 -8.23
C ASP A 325 -16.43 18.84 -7.44
N LEU A 326 -17.00 18.31 -6.36
CA LEU A 326 -16.28 17.49 -5.38
C LEU A 326 -16.82 16.06 -5.28
N VAL A 327 -15.91 15.10 -5.28
CA VAL A 327 -16.18 13.74 -4.81
C VAL A 327 -15.28 13.45 -3.61
N ARG A 328 -15.91 13.28 -2.44
CA ARG A 328 -15.22 12.92 -1.20
C ARG A 328 -15.50 11.47 -0.84
N CYS A 329 -14.43 10.72 -0.57
CA CYS A 329 -14.54 9.41 0.05
C CYS A 329 -14.19 9.53 1.54
N GLY A 330 -15.02 8.94 2.40
CA GLY A 330 -14.78 8.85 3.83
C GLY A 330 -13.50 8.06 4.14
N GLY A 331 -12.91 8.34 5.30
CA GLY A 331 -11.89 7.48 5.87
C GLY A 331 -12.54 6.20 6.39
N GLY A 332 -11.88 5.06 6.19
CA GLY A 332 -12.38 3.75 6.60
C GLY A 332 -12.80 3.73 8.06
N GLY A 333 -14.11 3.63 8.33
CA GLY A 333 -14.70 3.57 9.67
C GLY A 333 -15.33 4.88 10.17
N GLY A 334 -15.19 6.00 9.46
CA GLY A 334 -15.89 7.24 9.79
C GLY A 334 -17.37 7.15 9.43
N SER A 335 -18.26 7.26 10.42
CA SER A 335 -19.70 7.42 10.15
C SER A 335 -19.92 8.68 9.32
N LEU A 336 -20.77 8.60 8.28
CA LEU A 336 -21.29 9.78 7.57
C LEU A 336 -21.94 10.80 8.54
N ALA A 337 -22.32 10.36 9.75
CA ALA A 337 -22.85 11.23 10.82
C ALA A 337 -21.79 12.15 11.47
N ALA A 338 -20.50 11.88 11.31
CA ALA A 338 -19.40 12.71 11.81
C ALA A 338 -18.90 13.74 10.76
N LEU A 339 -19.61 13.91 9.65
CA LEU A 339 -19.24 14.86 8.61
C LEU A 339 -19.44 16.30 9.09
N PRO A 340 -18.45 17.20 8.88
CA PRO A 340 -18.65 18.62 9.08
C PRO A 340 -19.91 19.12 8.34
N PRO A 341 -20.76 19.96 8.98
CA PRO A 341 -22.02 20.44 8.39
C PRO A 341 -21.86 21.08 7.01
N VAL A 342 -20.70 21.66 6.72
CA VAL A 342 -20.36 22.23 5.41
C VAL A 342 -20.45 21.20 4.28
N PHE A 343 -20.05 19.95 4.50
CA PHE A 343 -20.17 18.92 3.46
C PHE A 343 -21.63 18.54 3.19
N ALA A 344 -22.47 18.53 4.22
CA ALA A 344 -23.89 18.29 4.07
C ALA A 344 -24.57 19.42 3.28
N ALA A 345 -24.18 20.68 3.53
CA ALA A 345 -24.67 21.84 2.80
C ALA A 345 -24.24 21.82 1.32
N GLU A 346 -22.96 21.54 1.03
CA GLU A 346 -22.47 21.43 -0.34
C GLU A 346 -23.05 20.22 -1.08
N ALA A 347 -23.32 19.12 -0.37
CA ALA A 347 -23.99 17.97 -0.95
C ALA A 347 -25.46 18.25 -1.27
N ALA A 348 -26.17 18.95 -0.37
CA ALA A 348 -27.54 19.41 -0.62
C ALA A 348 -27.62 20.40 -1.80
N ALA A 349 -26.56 21.21 -2.00
CA ALA A 349 -26.43 22.11 -3.15
C ALA A 349 -26.00 21.41 -4.46
N GLY A 350 -25.79 20.08 -4.44
CA GLY A 350 -25.42 19.30 -5.63
C GLY A 350 -23.96 19.45 -6.09
N ARG A 351 -23.11 20.14 -5.30
CA ARG A 351 -21.70 20.42 -5.62
C ARG A 351 -20.71 19.44 -4.99
N CYS A 352 -21.18 18.58 -4.08
CA CYS A 352 -20.36 17.58 -3.40
C CYS A 352 -21.09 16.23 -3.33
N ARG A 353 -20.40 15.13 -3.66
CA ARG A 353 -20.85 13.79 -3.27
C ARG A 353 -19.94 13.26 -2.18
N VAL A 354 -20.53 12.95 -1.02
CA VAL A 354 -19.81 12.26 0.05
C VAL A 354 -20.20 10.80 0.05
N THR A 355 -19.21 9.94 -0.14
CA THR A 355 -19.36 8.48 -0.10
C THR A 355 -18.58 7.92 1.07
N ALA A 356 -19.00 6.79 1.63
CA ALA A 356 -18.24 6.15 2.71
C ALA A 356 -16.91 5.60 2.19
N TRP A 357 -16.89 5.01 0.99
CA TRP A 357 -15.69 4.53 0.31
C TRP A 357 -15.94 4.42 -1.19
N CYS A 358 -14.90 4.57 -1.99
CA CYS A 358 -14.96 4.52 -3.46
C CYS A 358 -13.86 3.61 -4.03
N PRO A 359 -13.98 3.18 -5.30
CA PRO A 359 -12.96 2.39 -5.99
C PRO A 359 -11.64 3.17 -6.16
N GLN A 360 -10.77 3.15 -5.15
CA GLN A 360 -9.50 3.90 -5.13
C GLN A 360 -8.53 3.49 -6.26
N GLU A 361 -8.66 2.26 -6.79
CA GLU A 361 -7.84 1.77 -7.91
C GLU A 361 -8.06 2.55 -9.22
N GLU A 362 -9.16 3.31 -9.29
CA GLU A 362 -9.52 4.15 -10.43
C GLU A 362 -9.10 5.62 -10.25
N VAL A 363 -8.55 5.98 -9.08
CA VAL A 363 -8.11 7.34 -8.77
C VAL A 363 -6.58 7.40 -8.62
N HIS A 364 -5.95 8.32 -9.34
CA HIS A 364 -4.50 8.46 -9.37
C HIS A 364 -3.95 9.33 -8.22
N LEU A 365 -2.76 8.97 -7.72
CA LEU A 365 -2.04 9.71 -6.68
C LEU A 365 -1.29 10.91 -7.27
N THR A 366 -1.22 11.99 -6.51
CA THR A 366 -0.45 13.21 -6.83
C THR A 366 0.81 13.31 -5.96
N CYS A 367 1.96 13.67 -6.55
CA CYS A 367 3.23 13.82 -5.84
C CYS A 367 3.96 15.09 -6.33
N GLU A 368 4.46 15.89 -5.39
CA GLU A 368 5.22 17.11 -5.67
C GLU A 368 6.56 16.80 -6.36
N ALA A 369 7.28 15.76 -5.93
CA ALA A 369 8.57 15.37 -6.50
C ALA A 369 8.47 14.99 -7.99
N TRP A 370 7.33 14.45 -8.40
CA TRP A 370 7.06 14.13 -9.81
C TRP A 370 6.48 15.31 -10.59
N GLY A 371 6.27 16.45 -9.93
CA GLY A 371 5.67 17.67 -10.47
C GLY A 371 4.21 17.49 -10.88
N VAL A 372 3.47 16.61 -10.20
CA VAL A 372 2.05 16.31 -10.48
C VAL A 372 1.15 16.61 -9.28
N GLY A 373 1.66 17.32 -8.29
CA GLY A 373 0.92 17.70 -7.09
C GLY A 373 1.57 18.87 -6.37
N VAL A 374 0.83 19.41 -5.41
CA VAL A 374 1.27 20.46 -4.49
C VAL A 374 1.06 19.99 -3.07
N ARG A 375 1.96 20.41 -2.18
CA ARG A 375 1.87 20.10 -0.76
C ARG A 375 1.00 21.12 -0.03
N LEU A 376 0.17 20.62 0.90
CA LEU A 376 -0.45 21.44 1.93
C LEU A 376 0.49 21.58 3.12
N ASP A 377 0.49 22.74 3.77
CA ASP A 377 1.29 22.94 4.98
C ASP A 377 0.74 22.08 6.14
N ALA A 378 1.54 21.94 7.21
CA ALA A 378 1.16 21.19 8.40
C ALA A 378 -0.13 21.72 9.05
N GLU A 379 -0.32 23.04 9.04
CA GLU A 379 -1.56 23.67 9.48
C GLU A 379 -2.53 23.84 8.30
N VAL A 380 -3.55 22.99 8.25
CA VAL A 380 -4.54 23.00 7.18
C VAL A 380 -5.51 24.16 7.36
N ARG A 381 -5.35 25.20 6.54
CA ARG A 381 -6.25 26.37 6.49
C ARG A 381 -7.13 26.32 5.24
N ARG A 382 -8.41 26.70 5.35
CA ARG A 382 -9.35 26.66 4.22
C ARG A 382 -8.88 27.49 3.01
N GLU A 383 -8.26 28.65 3.25
CA GLU A 383 -7.80 29.55 2.19
C GLU A 383 -6.70 28.87 1.38
N GLN A 384 -5.77 28.24 2.07
CA GLN A 384 -4.69 27.46 1.47
C GLN A 384 -5.24 26.30 0.64
N VAL A 385 -6.16 25.51 1.20
CA VAL A 385 -6.76 24.37 0.48
C VAL A 385 -7.45 24.85 -0.80
N ALA A 386 -8.22 25.93 -0.73
CA ALA A 386 -8.90 26.49 -1.90
C ALA A 386 -7.90 26.98 -2.97
N GLU A 387 -6.85 27.68 -2.55
CA GLU A 387 -5.78 28.17 -3.43
C GLU A 387 -5.05 27.02 -4.13
N ARG A 388 -4.60 26.02 -3.35
CA ARG A 388 -3.86 24.86 -3.88
C ARG A 388 -4.70 24.00 -4.82
N VAL A 389 -6.00 23.85 -4.55
CA VAL A 389 -6.90 23.18 -5.49
C VAL A 389 -7.00 23.95 -6.79
N ARG A 390 -7.20 25.27 -6.75
CA ARG A 390 -7.26 26.08 -7.98
C ARG A 390 -5.93 26.05 -8.75
N GLU A 391 -4.80 26.09 -8.04
CA GLU A 391 -3.46 25.95 -8.62
C GLU A 391 -3.32 24.64 -9.42
N VAL A 392 -3.64 23.49 -8.79
CA VAL A 392 -3.56 22.19 -9.44
C VAL A 392 -4.53 22.10 -10.63
N MET A 393 -5.76 22.58 -10.47
CA MET A 393 -6.80 22.52 -11.51
C MET A 393 -6.47 23.42 -12.71
N ALA A 394 -5.75 24.53 -12.50
CA ALA A 394 -5.33 25.43 -13.57
C ALA A 394 -4.01 25.02 -14.24
N SER A 395 -3.16 24.25 -13.57
CA SER A 395 -1.79 23.98 -14.04
C SER A 395 -1.72 23.06 -15.28
N GLU A 396 -1.38 23.64 -16.43
CA GLU A 396 -1.07 22.88 -17.65
C GLU A 396 0.20 22.03 -17.52
N GLU A 397 1.20 22.53 -16.79
CA GLU A 397 2.45 21.82 -16.60
C GLU A 397 2.26 20.53 -15.80
N MET A 398 1.53 20.59 -14.68
CA MET A 398 1.20 19.41 -13.87
C MET A 398 0.39 18.41 -14.69
N ARG A 399 -0.55 18.88 -15.51
CA ARG A 399 -1.32 18.02 -16.43
C ARG A 399 -0.42 17.32 -17.45
N ARG A 400 0.51 18.04 -18.06
CA ARG A 400 1.47 17.47 -19.03
C ARG A 400 2.37 16.42 -18.36
N LYS A 401 2.87 16.71 -17.15
CA LYS A 401 3.70 15.76 -16.37
C LYS A 401 2.89 14.52 -15.98
N ALA A 402 1.65 14.67 -15.51
CA ALA A 402 0.78 13.54 -15.18
C ALA A 402 0.48 12.66 -16.41
N ALA A 403 0.21 13.27 -17.56
CA ALA A 403 0.00 12.55 -18.82
C ALA A 403 1.26 11.77 -19.25
N ARG A 404 2.45 12.38 -19.11
CA ARG A 404 3.73 11.72 -19.37
C ARG A 404 3.91 10.49 -18.46
N TRP A 405 3.77 10.65 -17.15
CA TRP A 405 3.94 9.54 -16.21
C TRP A 405 2.91 8.42 -16.43
N LYS A 406 1.67 8.78 -16.78
CA LYS A 406 0.64 7.79 -17.18
C LYS A 406 1.07 7.00 -18.42
N ALA A 407 1.66 7.66 -19.42
CA ALA A 407 2.15 6.99 -20.63
C ALA A 407 3.34 6.06 -20.33
N GLU A 408 4.30 6.51 -19.53
CA GLU A 408 5.45 5.70 -19.12
C GLU A 408 5.02 4.48 -18.29
N ALA A 409 4.10 4.66 -17.34
CA ALA A 409 3.50 3.58 -16.58
C ALA A 409 2.78 2.56 -17.48
N ALA A 410 2.06 3.04 -18.49
CA ALA A 410 1.35 2.17 -19.44
C ALA A 410 2.30 1.39 -20.36
N ALA A 411 3.45 1.96 -20.69
CA ALA A 411 4.51 1.31 -21.46
C ALA A 411 5.26 0.27 -20.60
N ALA A 412 5.61 0.61 -19.35
CA ALA A 412 6.28 -0.30 -18.42
C ALA A 412 5.44 -1.56 -18.11
N ALA A 413 4.12 -1.40 -18.02
CA ALA A 413 3.17 -2.51 -17.80
C ALA A 413 2.73 -3.23 -19.09
N GLY A 414 3.12 -2.77 -20.27
CA GLY A 414 2.81 -3.41 -21.55
C GLY A 414 3.72 -4.60 -21.85
N PRO A 415 3.37 -5.46 -22.84
CA PRO A 415 4.27 -6.53 -23.30
C PRO A 415 5.65 -5.98 -23.70
N GLY A 416 6.72 -6.61 -23.23
CA GLY A 416 8.10 -6.14 -23.40
C GLY A 416 8.48 -4.92 -22.54
N GLY A 417 7.54 -4.38 -21.75
CA GLY A 417 7.80 -3.32 -20.78
C GLY A 417 8.51 -3.85 -19.54
N SER A 418 9.27 -2.98 -18.87
CA SER A 418 10.14 -3.36 -17.74
C SER A 418 9.39 -4.09 -16.61
N SER A 419 8.21 -3.60 -16.23
CA SER A 419 7.42 -4.18 -15.14
C SER A 419 6.79 -5.51 -15.52
N TYR A 420 6.40 -5.65 -16.79
CA TYR A 420 5.88 -6.91 -17.31
C TYR A 420 6.98 -7.97 -17.37
N GLU A 421 8.17 -7.63 -17.87
CA GLU A 421 9.30 -8.56 -17.91
C GLU A 421 9.78 -8.95 -16.50
N ASN A 422 9.77 -8.01 -15.55
CA ASN A 422 10.08 -8.30 -14.14
C ASN A 422 9.06 -9.24 -13.51
N LEU A 423 7.77 -9.09 -13.82
CA LEU A 423 6.74 -10.04 -13.39
C LEU A 423 7.02 -11.44 -13.94
N LEU A 424 7.31 -11.57 -15.24
CA LEU A 424 7.62 -12.86 -15.85
C LEU A 424 8.91 -13.47 -15.27
N ALA A 425 9.94 -12.66 -15.05
CA ALA A 425 11.19 -13.10 -14.43
C ALA A 425 10.96 -13.62 -13.00
N MET A 426 10.13 -12.92 -12.22
CA MET A 426 9.75 -13.37 -10.89
C MET A 426 9.00 -14.71 -10.93
N VAL A 427 7.97 -14.84 -11.79
CA VAL A 427 7.21 -16.10 -11.93
C VAL A 427 8.13 -17.27 -12.31
N ARG A 428 9.08 -17.06 -13.22
CA ARG A 428 10.09 -18.06 -13.58
C ARG A 428 10.95 -18.44 -12.38
N SER A 429 11.42 -17.47 -11.60
CA SER A 429 12.23 -17.70 -10.40
C SER A 429 11.47 -18.48 -9.31
N LEU A 430 10.16 -18.27 -9.18
CA LEU A 430 9.31 -19.03 -8.25
C LEU A 430 9.14 -20.48 -8.71
N SER A 431 9.10 -20.71 -10.02
CA SER A 431 8.94 -22.05 -10.60
C SER A 431 10.24 -22.88 -10.52
N SER A 432 11.41 -22.26 -10.73
CA SER A 432 12.71 -22.96 -10.69
C SER A 432 13.13 -23.41 -9.29
N SER A 433 12.65 -22.74 -8.24
CA SER A 433 12.97 -23.08 -6.85
C SER A 433 12.34 -24.41 -6.40
N SER A 434 11.38 -24.93 -7.18
CA SER A 434 10.71 -26.21 -6.90
C SER A 434 11.54 -27.44 -7.32
N ASP A 435 12.58 -27.28 -8.14
CA ASP A 435 13.43 -28.38 -8.62
C ASP A 435 14.65 -28.64 -7.73
N SER A 436 15.07 -27.68 -6.90
CA SER A 436 16.27 -27.79 -6.05
C SER A 436 16.10 -28.66 -4.79
N SER A 437 14.92 -29.24 -4.54
CA SER A 437 14.67 -30.16 -3.42
C SER A 437 14.81 -31.65 -3.79
N GLN A 438 15.43 -31.98 -4.93
CA GLN A 438 15.69 -33.36 -5.37
C GLN A 438 17.17 -33.68 -5.64
N ALA A 439 18.11 -32.86 -5.17
CA ALA A 439 19.55 -33.13 -5.30
C ALA A 439 20.21 -33.42 -3.95
#